data_AF-A0A7S2B9G9-F1
#
_entry.id   AF-A0A7S2B9G9-F1
#
_cell.length_a   1.000
_cell.length_b   1.000
_cell.length_c   1.000
_cell.angle_alpha   90.00
_cell.angle_beta   90.00
_cell.angle_gamma   90.00
#
_symmetry.space_group_name_H-M   'P 1'
#
loop_
_entity.id
_entity.type
_entity.pdbx_description
1 polymer ?
#
loop_
_entity_poly.entity_id
_entity_poly.type
_entity_poly.pdbx_seq_one_letter_code
_entity_poly.pdbx_strand_id
1 'polypeptide(L)'
;KEKDRDRDKEKDRDRDRDRKKKKKRSASSDSAERSREREKRRRKQQQQYVNKNRKPTEGGAAPTGQSMFWDGFQWVPRADTGTNPNDINASRKNRRLYLGNLPYHLGVTEDAFSKQLYETMRDRGLCNDPNQNPVLHVWFARDKGANYGFCEISSMEETERALQLDGMVVLGVPVSIKRPNDAVNPMG
;
A
#
# COMPACT_ATOMS: atom_id res chain seq x y z
N LYS A 1 -41.25 -55.86 -28.07
CA LYS A 1 -41.08 -55.60 -26.63
C LYS A 1 -39.62 -55.28 -26.40
N GLU A 2 -39.31 -54.03 -26.08
CA GLU A 2 -38.57 -53.63 -24.85
C GLU A 2 -37.05 -53.79 -24.99
N LYS A 3 -36.16 -52.93 -24.50
CA LYS A 3 -36.18 -51.54 -24.00
C LYS A 3 -34.70 -51.26 -23.67
N ASP A 4 -34.23 -50.06 -24.00
CA ASP A 4 -33.28 -49.21 -23.26
C ASP A 4 -32.06 -49.83 -22.55
N ARG A 5 -30.86 -49.27 -22.82
CA ARG A 5 -30.06 -48.51 -21.82
C ARG A 5 -28.74 -48.00 -22.41
N ASP A 6 -28.83 -46.90 -23.14
CA ASP A 6 -27.73 -45.93 -23.28
C ASP A 6 -27.98 -44.79 -22.30
N ARG A 7 -27.04 -44.60 -21.36
CA ARG A 7 -26.71 -43.36 -20.60
C ARG A 7 -26.23 -43.77 -19.22
N ASP A 8 -24.98 -43.44 -18.92
CA ASP A 8 -24.57 -42.89 -17.61
C ASP A 8 -23.05 -42.67 -17.61
N LYS A 9 -22.57 -41.58 -18.24
CA LYS A 9 -21.15 -41.20 -18.16
C LYS A 9 -20.86 -39.69 -18.24
N GLU A 10 -21.72 -38.86 -17.65
CA GLU A 10 -21.54 -37.39 -17.69
C GLU A 10 -21.51 -36.66 -16.33
N LYS A 11 -21.47 -37.35 -15.19
CA LYS A 11 -21.64 -36.66 -13.87
C LYS A 11 -20.36 -36.38 -13.06
N ASP A 12 -19.17 -36.71 -13.55
CA ASP A 12 -17.93 -36.58 -12.75
C ASP A 12 -17.05 -35.37 -13.10
N ARG A 13 -17.35 -34.58 -14.14
CA ARG A 13 -16.51 -33.43 -14.55
C ARG A 13 -16.78 -32.13 -13.79
N ASP A 14 -17.89 -32.01 -13.08
CA ASP A 14 -18.26 -30.75 -12.41
C ASP A 14 -17.64 -30.59 -11.00
N ARG A 15 -17.27 -31.68 -10.32
CA ARG A 15 -16.69 -31.61 -8.97
C ARG A 15 -15.26 -31.06 -8.92
N ASP A 16 -14.50 -31.20 -9.99
CA ASP A 16 -13.11 -30.71 -10.04
C ASP A 16 -13.00 -29.20 -10.25
N ARG A 17 -13.98 -28.59 -10.95
CA ARG A 17 -14.03 -27.13 -11.14
C ARG A 17 -14.28 -26.40 -9.82
N ASP A 18 -15.20 -26.90 -8.99
CA ASP A 18 -15.53 -26.27 -7.71
C ASP A 18 -14.38 -26.36 -6.69
N ARG A 19 -13.64 -27.48 -6.67
CA ARG A 19 -12.44 -27.63 -5.83
C ARG A 19 -11.33 -26.62 -6.21
N LYS A 20 -11.08 -26.41 -7.51
CA LYS A 20 -10.10 -25.41 -7.98
C LYS A 20 -10.50 -23.97 -7.64
N LYS A 21 -11.80 -23.64 -7.70
CA LYS A 21 -12.31 -22.30 -7.39
C LYS A 21 -12.20 -21.96 -5.89
N LYS A 22 -12.46 -22.94 -5.01
CA LYS A 22 -12.27 -22.78 -3.55
C LYS A 22 -10.79 -22.62 -3.18
N LYS A 23 -9.87 -23.38 -3.80
CA LYS A 23 -8.42 -23.29 -3.55
C LYS A 23 -7.81 -21.92 -3.93
N LYS A 24 -8.29 -21.28 -5.01
CA LYS A 24 -7.82 -19.94 -5.41
C LYS A 24 -8.27 -18.84 -4.45
N ARG A 25 -9.50 -18.94 -3.93
CA ARG A 25 -10.03 -17.99 -2.93
C ARG A 25 -9.27 -18.07 -1.60
N SER A 26 -8.92 -19.26 -1.14
CA SER A 26 -8.13 -19.43 0.08
C SER A 26 -6.68 -18.95 -0.08
N ALA A 27 -6.06 -19.16 -1.25
CA ALA A 27 -4.69 -18.69 -1.50
C ALA A 27 -4.59 -17.15 -1.54
N SER A 28 -5.58 -16.47 -2.15
CA SER A 28 -5.67 -15.00 -2.11
C SER A 28 -5.91 -14.47 -0.70
N SER A 29 -6.75 -15.16 0.09
CA SER A 29 -6.97 -14.83 1.51
C SER A 29 -5.69 -14.98 2.34
N ASP A 30 -4.96 -16.08 2.18
CA ASP A 30 -3.71 -16.35 2.91
C ASP A 30 -2.60 -15.36 2.52
N SER A 31 -2.47 -15.01 1.24
CA SER A 31 -1.52 -13.96 0.82
C SER A 31 -1.91 -12.56 1.31
N ALA A 32 -3.20 -12.24 1.30
CA ALA A 32 -3.69 -10.99 1.89
C ALA A 32 -3.48 -10.97 3.40
N GLU A 33 -3.63 -12.10 4.08
CA GLU A 33 -3.40 -12.26 5.52
C GLU A 33 -1.92 -12.13 5.89
N ARG A 34 -1.02 -12.75 5.13
CA ARG A 34 0.44 -12.55 5.28
C ARG A 34 0.87 -11.12 5.03
N SER A 35 0.30 -10.45 4.02
CA SER A 35 0.53 -9.01 3.79
C SER A 35 0.09 -8.19 5.02
N ARG A 36 -1.10 -8.48 5.57
CA ARG A 36 -1.61 -7.83 6.79
C ARG A 36 -0.70 -8.08 7.99
N GLU A 37 -0.20 -9.29 8.17
CA GLU A 37 0.73 -9.61 9.26
C GLU A 37 2.04 -8.84 9.12
N ARG A 38 2.58 -8.74 7.91
CA ARG A 38 3.81 -7.97 7.63
C ARG A 38 3.62 -6.49 7.94
N GLU A 39 2.50 -5.89 7.54
CA GLU A 39 2.19 -4.49 7.86
C GLU A 39 1.92 -4.28 9.36
N LYS A 40 1.18 -5.19 10.01
CA LYS A 40 1.02 -5.18 11.49
C LYS A 40 2.37 -5.23 12.19
N ARG A 41 3.29 -6.09 11.73
CA ARG A 41 4.64 -6.23 12.29
C ARG A 41 5.46 -4.97 12.09
N ARG A 42 5.40 -4.35 10.91
CA ARG A 42 6.06 -3.07 10.60
C ARG A 42 5.56 -1.96 11.52
N ARG A 43 4.24 -1.82 11.68
CA ARG A 43 3.62 -0.84 12.59
C ARG A 43 3.99 -1.09 14.05
N LYS A 44 4.04 -2.36 14.49
CA LYS A 44 4.46 -2.74 15.84
C LYS A 44 5.95 -2.44 16.09
N GLN A 45 6.81 -2.71 15.11
CA GLN A 45 8.23 -2.38 15.18
C GLN A 45 8.45 -0.87 15.24
N GLN A 46 7.69 -0.10 14.46
CA GLN A 46 7.71 1.36 14.51
C GLN A 46 7.23 1.89 15.86
N GLN A 47 6.14 1.36 16.42
CA GLN A 47 5.68 1.72 17.76
C GLN A 47 6.72 1.41 18.85
N GLN A 48 7.42 0.29 18.75
CA GLN A 48 8.50 -0.05 19.69
C GLN A 48 9.69 0.91 19.57
N TYR A 49 10.09 1.27 18.35
CA TYR A 49 11.11 2.29 18.13
C TYR A 49 10.71 3.63 18.76
N VAL A 50 9.46 4.06 18.55
CA VAL A 50 8.93 5.29 19.14
C VAL A 50 8.93 5.24 20.67
N ASN A 51 8.42 4.18 21.28
CA ASN A 51 8.42 4.04 22.73
C ASN A 51 9.83 4.00 23.33
N LYS A 52 10.80 3.40 22.62
CA LYS A 52 12.20 3.36 23.06
C LYS A 52 12.88 4.72 22.99
N ASN A 53 12.56 5.53 21.98
CA ASN A 53 13.19 6.83 21.76
C ASN A 53 12.40 7.99 22.40
N ARG A 54 11.18 7.76 22.90
CA ARG A 54 10.38 8.76 23.60
C ARG A 54 10.85 8.85 25.05
N LYS A 55 11.79 9.77 25.34
CA LYS A 55 12.10 10.15 26.72
C LYS A 55 10.92 10.96 27.31
N PRO A 56 10.50 10.73 28.56
CA PRO A 56 9.63 11.66 29.26
C PRO A 56 10.43 12.92 29.58
N THR A 57 10.02 14.06 29.06
CA THR A 57 10.59 15.36 29.45
C THR A 57 9.89 15.80 30.73
N GLU A 58 10.53 15.61 31.88
CA GLU A 58 10.30 16.45 33.05
C GLU A 58 11.22 17.67 32.95
N GLY A 59 10.64 18.87 33.05
CA GLY A 59 11.40 20.13 33.14
C GLY A 59 11.80 20.73 31.79
N GLY A 60 11.37 21.97 31.55
CA GLY A 60 11.62 22.72 30.33
C GLY A 60 13.11 23.01 30.09
N ALA A 61 13.75 22.22 29.24
CA ALA A 61 14.83 22.58 28.32
C ALA A 61 15.18 21.30 27.55
N ALA A 62 14.97 21.27 26.24
CA ALA A 62 15.21 20.06 25.44
C ALA A 62 16.72 19.82 25.23
N PRO A 63 17.31 18.71 25.71
CA PRO A 63 18.63 18.31 25.26
C PRO A 63 18.51 17.57 23.91
N THR A 64 19.58 17.66 23.13
CA THR A 64 19.78 17.26 21.73
C THR A 64 19.64 15.74 21.46
N GLY A 65 18.46 15.18 21.68
CA GLY A 65 18.15 13.78 21.42
C GLY A 65 16.84 13.60 20.67
N GLN A 66 16.94 13.36 19.35
CA GLN A 66 15.93 12.77 18.45
C GLN A 66 14.45 12.97 18.86
N SER A 67 13.95 14.19 18.67
CA SER A 67 12.51 14.47 18.74
C SER A 67 11.79 13.76 17.57
N MET A 68 10.77 12.94 17.86
CA MET A 68 9.90 12.37 16.82
C MET A 68 8.75 13.32 16.51
N PHE A 69 8.27 13.31 15.26
CA PHE A 69 7.11 14.09 14.85
C PHE A 69 6.16 13.25 13.99
N TRP A 70 4.88 13.63 13.99
CA TRP A 70 3.83 12.99 13.20
C TRP A 70 3.77 13.62 11.80
N ASP A 71 3.90 12.80 10.74
CA ASP A 71 3.88 13.26 9.34
C ASP A 71 2.51 13.11 8.65
N GLY A 72 1.45 12.87 9.43
CA GLY A 72 0.11 12.56 8.91
C GLY A 72 -0.14 11.07 8.64
N PHE A 73 0.89 10.22 8.73
CA PHE A 73 0.75 8.78 8.48
C PHE A 73 1.62 7.91 9.40
N GLN A 74 2.82 8.38 9.72
CA GLN A 74 3.78 7.68 10.56
C GLN A 74 4.56 8.65 11.46
N TRP A 75 5.02 8.11 12.59
CA TRP A 75 5.96 8.78 13.48
C TRP A 75 7.35 8.68 12.89
N VAL A 76 7.98 9.84 12.66
CA VAL A 76 9.26 9.93 11.98
C VAL A 76 10.25 10.71 12.85
N PRO A 77 11.53 10.30 12.89
CA PRO A 77 12.55 11.07 13.61
C PRO A 77 12.73 12.43 12.93
N ARG A 78 12.80 13.51 13.72
CA ARG A 78 13.36 14.77 13.22
C ARG A 78 14.83 14.53 12.93
N ALA A 79 15.22 14.67 11.67
CA ALA A 79 16.62 14.76 11.32
C ALA A 79 17.15 16.10 11.85
N ASP A 80 18.24 16.05 12.60
CA ASP A 80 18.99 17.18 13.17
C ASP A 80 19.77 18.00 12.12
N THR A 81 19.51 17.76 10.83
CA THR A 81 20.23 18.30 9.67
C THR A 81 20.04 19.80 9.43
N GLY A 82 19.60 20.58 10.43
CA GLY A 82 19.36 22.03 10.29
C GLY A 82 18.25 22.40 9.29
N THR A 83 17.58 21.42 8.69
CA THR A 83 16.47 21.62 7.74
C THR A 83 15.17 21.78 8.52
N ASN A 84 14.33 22.76 8.17
CA ASN A 84 13.14 23.00 8.98
C ASN A 84 12.24 21.76 8.98
N PRO A 85 11.65 21.40 10.13
CA PRO A 85 10.69 20.30 10.22
C PRO A 85 9.49 20.49 9.27
N ASN A 86 9.16 21.74 8.92
CA ASN A 86 8.18 22.07 7.90
C ASN A 86 8.63 21.64 6.49
N ASP A 87 9.91 21.79 6.14
CA ASP A 87 10.46 21.41 4.83
C ASP A 87 10.50 19.89 4.67
N ILE A 88 10.80 19.15 5.75
CA ILE A 88 10.75 17.68 5.76
C ILE A 88 9.31 17.19 5.60
N ASN A 89 8.34 17.86 6.24
CA ASN A 89 6.92 17.50 6.08
C ASN A 89 6.40 17.86 4.69
N ALA A 90 6.80 19.03 4.15
CA ALA A 90 6.44 19.47 2.81
C ALA A 90 7.00 18.53 1.73
N SER A 91 8.27 18.14 1.83
CA SER A 91 8.87 17.19 0.88
C SER A 91 8.20 15.81 0.93
N ARG A 92 7.82 15.30 2.10
CA ARG A 92 7.05 14.06 2.21
C ARG A 92 5.65 14.15 1.62
N LYS A 93 4.90 15.23 1.91
CA LYS A 93 3.58 15.46 1.32
C LYS A 93 3.66 15.43 -0.21
N ASN A 94 4.69 16.06 -0.77
CA ASN A 94 4.92 16.12 -2.21
C ASN A 94 5.40 14.79 -2.82
N ARG A 95 5.84 13.82 -1.99
CA ARG A 95 6.21 12.46 -2.39
C ARG A 95 5.10 11.42 -2.20
N ARG A 96 3.91 11.86 -1.80
CA ARG A 96 2.75 10.98 -1.58
C ARG A 96 1.76 11.05 -2.73
N LEU A 97 1.13 9.90 -2.99
CA LEU A 97 0.06 9.69 -3.95
C LEU A 97 -1.16 9.11 -3.25
N TYR A 98 -2.33 9.61 -3.61
CA TYR A 98 -3.62 8.99 -3.32
C TYR A 98 -3.93 7.95 -4.38
N LEU A 99 -4.34 6.76 -3.93
CA LEU A 99 -4.75 5.64 -4.77
C LEU A 99 -6.26 5.44 -4.61
N GLY A 100 -7.02 5.54 -5.68
CA GLY A 100 -8.47 5.31 -5.70
C GLY A 100 -8.85 4.10 -6.55
N ASN A 101 -10.11 3.68 -6.43
CA ASN A 101 -10.67 2.56 -7.18
C ASN A 101 -9.86 1.26 -7.06
N LEU A 102 -9.35 0.98 -5.86
CA LEU A 102 -8.52 -0.20 -5.64
C LEU A 102 -9.36 -1.49 -5.76
N PRO A 103 -8.89 -2.51 -6.52
CA PRO A 103 -9.62 -3.76 -6.74
C PRO A 103 -9.55 -4.71 -5.53
N TYR A 104 -10.02 -4.26 -4.35
CA TYR A 104 -10.02 -5.07 -3.13
C TYR A 104 -10.82 -6.37 -3.27
N HIS A 105 -11.92 -6.33 -4.02
CA HIS A 105 -12.75 -7.50 -4.31
C HIS A 105 -12.02 -8.60 -5.11
N LEU A 106 -10.94 -8.25 -5.81
CA LEU A 106 -10.07 -9.19 -6.53
C LEU A 106 -8.85 -9.62 -5.70
N GLY A 107 -8.72 -9.12 -4.48
CA GLY A 107 -7.65 -9.51 -3.56
C GLY A 107 -6.31 -8.82 -3.81
N VAL A 108 -6.31 -7.59 -4.34
CA VAL A 108 -5.09 -6.79 -4.46
C VAL A 108 -4.43 -6.60 -3.09
N THR A 109 -3.11 -6.74 -3.06
CA THR A 109 -2.28 -6.51 -1.87
C THR A 109 -1.37 -5.31 -2.09
N GLU A 110 -0.92 -4.73 -0.99
CA GLU A 110 -0.02 -3.57 -0.97
C GLU A 110 1.31 -3.89 -1.67
N ASP A 111 1.83 -5.10 -1.45
CA ASP A 111 3.04 -5.64 -2.09
C ASP A 111 2.85 -5.82 -3.60
N ALA A 112 1.74 -6.45 -4.02
CA ALA A 112 1.44 -6.63 -5.43
C ALA A 112 1.24 -5.29 -6.16
N PHE A 113 0.58 -4.32 -5.51
CA PHE A 113 0.41 -2.99 -6.07
C PHE A 113 1.74 -2.25 -6.16
N SER A 114 2.57 -2.29 -5.11
CA SER A 114 3.91 -1.69 -5.11
C SER A 114 4.75 -2.22 -6.28
N LYS A 115 4.77 -3.54 -6.45
CA LYS A 115 5.48 -4.18 -7.57
C LYS A 115 4.94 -3.75 -8.93
N GLN A 116 3.62 -3.77 -9.12
CA GLN A 116 2.98 -3.39 -10.38
C GLN A 116 3.23 -1.90 -10.72
N LEU A 117 3.15 -1.01 -9.72
CA LEU A 117 3.43 0.41 -9.90
C LEU A 117 4.87 0.62 -10.34
N TYR A 118 5.83 -0.02 -9.66
CA TYR A 118 7.24 0.03 -10.02
C TYR A 118 7.50 -0.50 -11.43
N GLU A 119 7.00 -1.69 -11.77
CA GLU A 119 7.18 -2.28 -13.09
C GLU A 119 6.61 -1.35 -14.18
N THR A 120 5.43 -0.78 -13.95
CA THR A 120 4.80 0.16 -14.90
C THR A 120 5.60 1.45 -15.04
N MET A 121 6.15 2.00 -13.93
CA MET A 121 7.03 3.16 -13.99
C MET A 121 8.30 2.86 -14.76
N ARG A 122 8.95 1.73 -14.48
CA ARG A 122 10.18 1.30 -15.14
C ARG A 122 9.97 1.11 -16.64
N ASP A 123 8.91 0.39 -17.02
CA ASP A 123 8.62 0.05 -18.42
C ASP A 123 8.24 1.30 -19.25
N ARG A 124 7.77 2.38 -18.60
CA ARG A 124 7.52 3.69 -19.22
C ARG A 124 8.68 4.68 -19.11
N GLY A 125 9.83 4.29 -18.54
CA GLY A 125 10.98 5.18 -18.36
C GLY A 125 10.75 6.30 -17.34
N LEU A 126 9.90 6.07 -16.34
CA LEU A 126 9.48 7.05 -15.33
C LEU A 126 10.27 6.96 -14.01
N CYS A 127 11.21 6.02 -13.90
CA CYS A 127 12.13 5.89 -12.76
C CYS A 127 13.35 6.79 -12.93
N ASN A 128 13.97 7.23 -11.82
CA ASN A 128 15.31 7.83 -11.87
C ASN A 128 16.37 6.76 -12.16
N ASP A 129 16.29 5.63 -11.46
CA ASP A 129 17.09 4.44 -11.72
C ASP A 129 16.16 3.25 -11.99
N PRO A 130 16.18 2.66 -13.19
CA PRO A 130 15.37 1.48 -13.54
C PRO A 130 15.68 0.23 -12.71
N ASN A 131 16.78 0.20 -11.94
CA ASN A 131 17.18 -0.93 -11.10
C ASN A 131 16.75 -0.76 -9.63
N GLN A 132 16.28 0.43 -9.25
CA GLN A 132 15.88 0.73 -7.88
C GLN A 132 14.37 0.97 -7.82
N ASN A 133 13.67 0.25 -6.93
CA ASN A 133 12.25 0.48 -6.70
C ASN A 133 12.04 1.82 -5.95
N PRO A 134 11.38 2.81 -6.55
CA PRO A 134 11.16 4.10 -5.92
C PRO A 134 9.99 4.07 -4.91
N VAL A 135 9.18 3.00 -4.90
CA VAL A 135 8.04 2.85 -3.99
C VAL A 135 8.53 2.48 -2.59
N LEU A 136 8.40 3.40 -1.64
CA LEU A 136 8.85 3.21 -0.25
C LEU A 136 7.79 2.54 0.62
N HIS A 137 6.54 2.98 0.49
CA HIS A 137 5.44 2.43 1.29
C HIS A 137 4.12 2.50 0.52
N VAL A 138 3.31 1.45 0.65
CA VAL A 138 1.94 1.41 0.15
C VAL A 138 1.05 0.99 1.31
N TRP A 139 -0.02 1.73 1.49
CA TRP A 139 -1.01 1.44 2.51
C TRP A 139 -2.41 1.55 1.95
N PHE A 140 -3.22 0.59 2.32
CA PHE A 140 -4.58 0.44 1.85
C PHE A 140 -5.55 0.76 2.98
N ALA A 141 -6.40 1.75 2.78
CA ALA A 141 -7.50 2.04 3.68
C ALA A 141 -8.55 0.95 3.48
N ARG A 142 -8.58 -0.01 4.42
CA ARG A 142 -9.50 -1.16 4.39
C ARG A 142 -10.68 -1.00 5.35
N ASP A 143 -10.83 0.18 5.96
CA ASP A 143 -11.87 0.45 6.96
C ASP A 143 -13.21 0.77 6.29
N LYS A 144 -14.33 0.36 6.89
CA LYS A 144 -15.72 0.65 6.48
C LYS A 144 -16.00 0.56 4.96
N GLY A 145 -15.34 -0.36 4.25
CA GLY A 145 -15.51 -0.50 2.79
C GLY A 145 -14.86 0.60 1.95
N ALA A 146 -13.93 1.36 2.52
CA ALA A 146 -13.06 2.25 1.77
C ALA A 146 -12.35 1.48 0.65
N ASN A 147 -12.32 2.08 -0.55
CA ASN A 147 -11.67 1.54 -1.76
C ASN A 147 -10.49 2.43 -2.20
N TYR A 148 -9.72 2.94 -1.23
CA TYR A 148 -8.61 3.84 -1.48
C TYR A 148 -7.37 3.48 -0.65
N GLY A 149 -6.23 4.06 -0.98
CA GLY A 149 -4.97 3.89 -0.31
C GLY A 149 -4.02 5.05 -0.58
N PHE A 150 -2.81 4.93 -0.06
CA PHE A 150 -1.75 5.90 -0.27
C PHE A 150 -0.45 5.19 -0.62
N CYS A 151 0.39 5.87 -1.38
CA CYS A 151 1.72 5.43 -1.74
C CYS A 151 2.72 6.55 -1.45
N GLU A 152 3.86 6.22 -0.83
CA GLU A 152 5.00 7.11 -0.65
C GLU A 152 6.14 6.68 -1.59
N ILE A 153 6.69 7.64 -2.32
CA ILE A 153 7.77 7.47 -3.31
C ILE A 153 9.08 8.09 -2.78
N SER A 154 10.23 7.63 -3.29
CA SER A 154 11.57 8.10 -2.92
C SER A 154 11.84 9.56 -3.26
N SER A 155 11.35 10.05 -4.39
CA SER A 155 11.61 11.42 -4.85
C SER A 155 10.35 12.13 -5.34
N MET A 156 10.36 13.47 -5.28
CA MET A 156 9.26 14.30 -5.77
C MET A 156 9.12 14.16 -7.30
N GLU A 157 10.24 14.09 -8.00
CA GLU A 157 10.30 13.95 -9.46
C GLU A 157 9.69 12.63 -9.94
N GLU A 158 9.98 11.51 -9.26
CA GLU A 158 9.34 10.22 -9.54
C GLU A 158 7.85 10.24 -9.20
N THR A 159 7.46 11.02 -8.18
CA THR A 159 6.05 11.20 -7.83
C THR A 159 5.29 11.94 -8.92
N GLU A 160 5.86 13.02 -9.46
CA GLU A 160 5.27 13.77 -10.59
C GLU A 160 5.11 12.89 -11.83
N ARG A 161 6.13 12.06 -12.12
CA ARG A 161 6.05 11.11 -13.24
C ARG A 161 5.02 10.00 -13.00
N ALA A 162 4.91 9.50 -11.77
CA ALA A 162 3.92 8.49 -11.40
C ALA A 162 2.47 8.97 -11.54
N LEU A 163 2.19 10.27 -11.45
CA LEU A 163 0.84 10.81 -11.71
C LEU A 163 0.35 10.56 -13.14
N GLN A 164 1.27 10.42 -14.11
CA GLN A 164 0.94 10.08 -15.49
C GLN A 164 0.42 8.63 -15.64
N LEU A 165 0.49 7.83 -14.57
CA LEU A 165 -0.04 6.47 -14.50
C LEU A 165 -1.49 6.43 -13.99
N ASP A 166 -2.17 7.57 -13.83
CA ASP A 166 -3.61 7.57 -13.58
C ASP A 166 -4.34 6.73 -14.64
N GLY A 167 -5.22 5.84 -14.19
CA GLY A 167 -5.88 4.87 -15.05
C GLY A 167 -5.06 3.61 -15.35
N MET A 168 -3.88 3.40 -14.74
CA MET A 168 -3.14 2.14 -14.90
C MET A 168 -4.01 0.95 -14.47
N VAL A 169 -3.89 -0.15 -15.21
CA VAL A 169 -4.73 -1.33 -14.99
C VAL A 169 -4.08 -2.24 -13.95
N VAL A 170 -4.78 -2.49 -12.84
CA VAL A 170 -4.39 -3.44 -11.80
C VAL A 170 -5.45 -4.51 -11.69
N LEU A 171 -5.07 -5.77 -11.91
CA LEU A 171 -6.00 -6.92 -11.92
C LEU A 171 -7.23 -6.70 -12.84
N GLY A 172 -7.07 -5.99 -13.95
CA GLY A 172 -8.16 -5.69 -14.90
C GLY A 172 -9.03 -4.49 -14.51
N VAL A 173 -8.72 -3.78 -13.42
CA VAL A 173 -9.43 -2.58 -12.99
C VAL A 173 -8.53 -1.34 -13.15
N PRO A 174 -8.97 -0.27 -13.82
CA PRO A 174 -8.21 0.97 -13.90
C PRO A 174 -8.23 1.68 -12.54
N VAL A 175 -7.06 1.87 -11.94
CA VAL A 175 -6.93 2.55 -10.64
C VAL A 175 -6.74 4.05 -10.82
N SER A 176 -7.18 4.85 -9.84
CA SER A 176 -6.96 6.29 -9.85
C SER A 176 -5.68 6.65 -9.09
N ILE A 177 -4.82 7.48 -9.65
CA ILE A 177 -3.60 7.99 -9.02
C ILE A 177 -3.66 9.51 -9.02
N LYS A 178 -3.72 10.11 -7.83
CA LYS A 178 -3.90 11.57 -7.68
C LYS A 178 -3.00 12.11 -6.60
N ARG A 179 -2.86 13.43 -6.56
CA ARG A 179 -2.32 14.10 -5.38
C ARG A 179 -3.24 13.84 -4.19
N PRO A 180 -2.70 13.52 -3.00
CA PRO A 180 -3.50 13.51 -1.78
C PRO A 180 -4.04 14.94 -1.60
N ASN A 181 -5.36 15.07 -1.56
CA ASN A 181 -5.99 16.37 -1.32
C ASN A 181 -5.54 16.86 0.06
N ASP A 182 -5.35 18.18 0.24
CA ASP A 182 -5.03 18.80 1.54
C ASP A 182 -6.29 18.79 2.41
N ALA A 183 -6.78 17.57 2.69
CA ALA A 183 -7.86 17.33 3.61
C ALA A 183 -7.38 17.85 4.95
N VAL A 184 -7.80 19.08 5.20
CA VAL A 184 -7.67 19.82 6.44
C VAL A 184 -7.82 18.83 7.57
N ASN A 185 -6.76 18.74 8.38
CA ASN A 185 -6.70 17.99 9.62
C ASN A 185 -8.08 18.13 10.33
N PRO A 186 -8.90 17.07 10.50
CA PRO A 186 -10.20 17.21 11.14
C PRO A 186 -10.08 17.33 12.67
N MET A 187 -9.00 17.94 13.16
CA MET A 187 -8.77 18.27 14.55
C MET A 187 -8.19 19.68 14.61
N GLY A 188 -9.10 20.65 14.71
CA GLY A 188 -9.01 21.63 15.79
C GLY A 188 -9.33 20.98 17.13
#